data_AF-A0AAU4C4U0-F1
#
_entry.id   AF-A0AAU4C4U0-F1
#
_cell.length_a   1.000
_cell.length_b   1.000
_cell.length_c   1.000
_cell.angle_alpha   90.00
_cell.angle_beta   90.00
_cell.angle_gamma   90.00
#
_symmetry.space_group_name_H-M   'P 1'
#
loop_
_entity.id
_entity.type
_entity.pdbx_description
1 polymer ?
#
loop_
_entity_poly.entity_id
_entity_poly.type
_entity_poly.pdbx_seq_one_letter_code
_entity_poly.pdbx_strand_id
1 'polypeptide(L)'
;MRFRHRAAAGFATLLLPLAGLVGLAGPAQAATTATATYTKASDWGTGFEGRWTVKNTGTTAISSWTVEWDFPSGTSVTSAWDADVTSAGLHWTAKNKSWNGSLAPGASVSFGFNGAGSGSPANCRLNGGGCDGTSVPGDSAPSAPGTPTASLVTDTSVKLAWSAATDDKGVKNYDVLRDGAKVATVTTTSYTDTGLTAGTDYSYAVRARDTADQTGPAGGALAVRTTGGTTPPTTGDKVRLGYFTEWGIYGRNYNVKNLVTSGSAAKITHINYAFGNVTNGQCAIGDSYADYDKAFTADQSVSGVADTWDQPLRGNFNQLRQLKAKYPHIKVLWSFGGWTWSGGFAQAAANPAAFAQSCYNLVEDPRWADVFDGIDIDWEYPNACGLSCDTSGAAAYKNLMQALRAKFGANYLVTAATTADGTSGGKIDAADYAGAASYVNWYNVMTYDFFGAFDADGPTAPHSPLTTYSGIPQAGFTTADAIAKFKAKGVPANKLLIGIGFYGRGWTGVTQDAPGGTATGPAPGTYEQGIEDYKVLKTSCPATGTIAGTAYAKCGSNWWSYDTPATIAGKMAWARNQGLGGAFFWEFSGDTAGGELVSAINSGMS
;
A
#
# COMPACT_ATOMS: atom_id res chain seq x y z
N MET A 1 4.23 -71.29 -37.70
CA MET A 1 2.84 -70.99 -37.32
C MET A 1 2.32 -69.84 -38.18
N ARG A 2 1.27 -70.10 -38.97
CA ARG A 2 0.29 -69.20 -39.65
C ARG A 2 0.86 -67.94 -40.36
N PHE A 3 1.15 -67.92 -41.68
CA PHE A 3 0.33 -67.98 -42.92
C PHE A 3 -0.68 -66.84 -43.18
N ARG A 4 -0.57 -66.30 -44.43
CA ARG A 4 -1.52 -65.59 -45.33
C ARG A 4 -1.19 -64.10 -45.55
N HIS A 5 -0.59 -63.64 -46.66
CA HIS A 5 -0.93 -63.70 -48.11
C HIS A 5 -2.29 -63.10 -48.50
N ARG A 6 -2.24 -62.01 -49.30
CA ARG A 6 -2.90 -61.72 -50.61
C ARG A 6 -3.05 -60.19 -50.75
N ALA A 7 -2.38 -59.46 -51.64
CA ALA A 7 -2.24 -59.51 -53.10
C ALA A 7 -3.45 -58.97 -53.89
N ALA A 8 -3.10 -58.24 -54.97
CA ALA A 8 -3.85 -57.85 -56.18
C ALA A 8 -4.59 -56.50 -56.10
N ALA A 9 -4.11 -55.47 -56.82
CA ALA A 9 -4.22 -55.21 -58.28
C ALA A 9 -5.37 -54.20 -58.50
N GLY A 10 -5.22 -53.04 -59.13
CA GLY A 10 -4.40 -52.66 -60.28
C GLY A 10 -5.36 -52.26 -61.39
N PHE A 11 -5.20 -51.09 -62.01
CA PHE A 11 -5.53 -50.90 -63.42
C PHE A 11 -4.84 -49.63 -63.97
N ALA A 12 -4.09 -49.86 -65.03
CA ALA A 12 -3.39 -48.90 -65.84
C ALA A 12 -4.35 -48.23 -66.84
N THR A 13 -3.99 -47.05 -67.33
CA THR A 13 -4.02 -46.78 -68.78
C THR A 13 -3.13 -45.59 -69.15
N LEU A 14 -2.19 -45.90 -70.05
CA LEU A 14 -1.30 -45.03 -70.80
C LEU A 14 -2.09 -44.19 -71.83
N LEU A 15 -1.59 -42.99 -72.18
CA LEU A 15 -1.41 -42.50 -73.57
C LEU A 15 -0.59 -41.18 -73.58
N LEU A 16 0.61 -41.26 -74.17
CA LEU A 16 1.50 -40.20 -74.70
C LEU A 16 0.92 -39.66 -76.06
N PRO A 17 1.47 -38.64 -76.81
CA PRO A 17 2.85 -38.07 -76.77
C PRO A 17 3.05 -36.54 -77.11
N LEU A 18 4.32 -36.10 -76.93
CA LEU A 18 5.16 -35.10 -77.66
C LEU A 18 4.71 -33.64 -77.92
N ALA A 19 5.47 -32.66 -77.40
CA ALA A 19 6.53 -31.92 -78.13
C ALA A 19 7.00 -30.60 -77.43
N GLY A 20 8.33 -30.42 -77.29
CA GLY A 20 9.03 -29.19 -77.68
C GLY A 20 9.23 -28.00 -76.70
N LEU A 21 10.47 -27.89 -76.19
CA LEU A 21 11.34 -26.68 -76.18
C LEU A 21 11.17 -25.52 -75.17
N VAL A 22 12.32 -25.26 -74.49
CA VAL A 22 12.86 -24.00 -73.92
C VAL A 22 12.26 -23.49 -72.60
N GLY A 23 13.15 -23.34 -71.61
CA GLY A 23 12.82 -22.98 -70.24
C GLY A 23 12.38 -21.54 -70.04
N LEU A 24 11.55 -21.37 -69.01
CA LEU A 24 11.52 -20.19 -68.17
C LEU A 24 11.41 -20.70 -66.73
N ALA A 25 12.49 -20.56 -65.97
CA ALA A 25 12.43 -20.65 -64.53
C ALA A 25 11.44 -19.58 -64.04
N GLY A 26 10.30 -20.00 -63.49
CA GLY A 26 9.49 -19.12 -62.66
C GLY A 26 10.29 -18.77 -61.41
N PRO A 27 10.31 -17.51 -60.95
CA PRO A 27 11.04 -17.17 -59.75
C PRO A 27 10.37 -17.86 -58.57
N ALA A 28 11.12 -18.78 -57.94
CA ALA A 28 10.91 -19.08 -56.54
C ALA A 28 11.11 -17.76 -55.77
N GLN A 29 10.04 -17.18 -55.22
CA GLN A 29 10.15 -16.06 -54.31
C GLN A 29 10.80 -16.58 -53.02
N ALA A 30 12.13 -16.43 -52.96
CA ALA A 30 12.88 -16.59 -51.74
C ALA A 30 12.37 -15.58 -50.69
N ALA A 31 12.09 -16.08 -49.49
CA ALA A 31 11.66 -15.29 -48.34
C ALA A 31 12.59 -14.09 -48.11
N THR A 32 12.06 -12.87 -48.20
CA THR A 32 12.82 -11.64 -47.94
C THR A 32 12.84 -11.38 -46.43
N THR A 33 13.89 -11.86 -45.76
CA THR A 33 14.29 -11.40 -44.42
C THR A 33 15.10 -10.11 -44.60
N ALA A 34 14.42 -9.02 -44.92
CA ALA A 34 15.01 -7.69 -44.99
C ALA A 34 14.13 -6.71 -44.22
N THR A 35 14.75 -5.66 -43.67
CA THR A 35 14.06 -4.61 -42.92
C THR A 35 14.26 -3.27 -43.61
N ALA A 36 13.30 -2.36 -43.49
CA ALA A 36 13.44 -0.96 -43.90
C ALA A 36 13.09 -0.06 -42.71
N THR A 37 14.00 0.83 -42.35
CA THR A 37 13.84 1.74 -41.21
C THR A 37 13.86 3.18 -41.67
N TYR A 38 12.88 3.97 -41.20
CA TYR A 38 12.78 5.38 -41.52
C TYR A 38 13.37 6.23 -40.39
N THR A 39 14.09 7.27 -40.80
CA THR A 39 14.54 8.34 -39.93
C THR A 39 14.27 9.67 -40.59
N LYS A 40 13.88 10.68 -39.79
CA LYS A 40 13.87 12.07 -40.24
C LYS A 40 15.23 12.67 -39.90
N ALA A 41 16.07 12.86 -40.92
CA ALA A 41 17.46 13.30 -40.75
C ALA A 41 17.56 14.78 -40.37
N SER A 42 16.62 15.60 -40.86
CA SER A 42 16.45 17.00 -40.46
C SER A 42 14.99 17.45 -40.65
N ASP A 43 14.53 18.43 -39.87
CA ASP A 43 13.18 18.99 -39.93
C ASP A 43 13.27 20.51 -39.75
N TRP A 44 12.67 21.28 -40.67
CA TRP A 44 12.64 22.74 -40.62
C TRP A 44 11.20 23.29 -40.62
N GLY A 45 10.24 22.48 -40.18
CA GLY A 45 8.84 22.85 -39.94
C GLY A 45 7.96 22.87 -41.19
N THR A 46 8.41 23.48 -42.29
CA THR A 46 7.68 23.48 -43.57
C THR A 46 8.11 22.36 -44.53
N GLY A 47 9.20 21.66 -44.20
CA GLY A 47 9.72 20.50 -44.91
C GLY A 47 10.75 19.76 -44.07
N PHE A 48 11.23 18.62 -44.59
CA PHE A 48 12.14 17.73 -43.87
C PHE A 48 13.02 16.92 -44.84
N GLU A 49 14.13 16.40 -44.33
CA GLU A 49 14.90 15.35 -44.98
C GLU A 49 14.52 13.99 -44.39
N GLY A 50 13.97 13.11 -45.22
CA GLY A 50 13.66 11.73 -44.87
C GLY A 50 14.74 10.76 -45.38
N ARG A 51 15.08 9.77 -44.57
CA ARG A 51 16.02 8.70 -44.95
C ARG A 51 15.48 7.34 -44.59
N TRP A 52 15.42 6.46 -45.58
CA TRP A 52 15.14 5.04 -45.41
C TRP A 52 16.46 4.26 -45.44
N THR A 53 16.60 3.27 -44.56
CA THR A 53 17.70 2.31 -44.56
C THR A 53 17.15 0.91 -44.74
N VAL A 54 17.47 0.27 -45.87
CA VAL A 54 17.15 -1.12 -46.17
C VAL A 54 18.33 -1.98 -45.71
N LYS A 55 18.05 -3.00 -44.90
CA LYS A 55 19.04 -3.96 -44.42
C LYS A 55 18.62 -5.37 -44.76
N ASN A 56 19.52 -6.12 -45.39
CA ASN A 56 19.35 -7.55 -45.54
C ASN A 56 19.66 -8.24 -44.19
N THR A 57 18.62 -8.75 -43.53
CA THR A 57 18.73 -9.48 -42.26
C THR A 57 18.77 -11.00 -42.47
N GLY A 58 18.69 -11.47 -43.72
CA GLY A 58 18.72 -12.86 -44.11
C GLY A 58 20.11 -13.44 -44.31
N THR A 59 20.13 -14.72 -44.68
CA THR A 59 21.35 -15.50 -44.95
C THR A 59 21.72 -15.60 -46.43
N THR A 60 20.85 -15.10 -47.32
CA THR A 60 21.08 -15.03 -48.77
C THR A 60 21.13 -13.59 -49.23
N ALA A 61 21.88 -13.30 -50.30
CA ALA A 61 21.88 -11.96 -50.89
C ALA A 61 20.52 -11.66 -51.54
N ILE A 62 20.03 -10.44 -51.37
CA ILE A 62 18.88 -9.94 -52.15
C ILE A 62 19.38 -9.18 -53.36
N SER A 63 18.73 -9.36 -54.51
CA SER A 63 19.15 -8.77 -55.79
C SER A 63 18.50 -7.42 -56.10
N SER A 64 17.40 -7.10 -55.42
CA SER A 64 16.66 -5.85 -55.56
C SER A 64 15.86 -5.54 -54.29
N TRP A 65 15.49 -4.27 -54.13
CA TRP A 65 14.61 -3.83 -53.06
C TRP A 65 13.64 -2.75 -53.55
N THR A 66 12.42 -2.81 -53.04
CA THR A 66 11.35 -1.82 -53.24
C THR A 66 10.76 -1.47 -51.89
N VAL A 67 10.84 -0.20 -51.48
CA VAL A 67 10.21 0.32 -50.26
C VAL A 67 8.96 1.09 -50.63
N GLU A 68 7.84 0.79 -50.00
CA GLU A 68 6.56 1.44 -50.18
C GLU A 68 6.09 2.03 -48.85
N TRP A 69 5.43 3.19 -48.85
CA TRP A 69 4.84 3.80 -47.65
C TRP A 69 3.73 4.78 -48.02
N ASP A 70 2.90 5.12 -47.04
CA ASP A 70 1.87 6.14 -47.17
C ASP A 70 2.24 7.40 -46.39
N PHE A 71 1.92 8.57 -46.93
CA PHE A 71 1.93 9.83 -46.20
C PHE A 71 0.50 10.32 -45.91
N PRO A 72 0.26 11.04 -44.80
CA PRO A 72 -1.02 11.73 -44.63
C PRO A 72 -1.17 12.88 -45.64
N SER A 73 -2.42 13.31 -45.85
CA SER A 73 -2.71 14.48 -46.70
C SER A 73 -1.90 15.71 -46.25
N GLY A 74 -1.40 16.47 -47.23
CA GLY A 74 -0.53 17.63 -46.98
C GLY A 74 0.95 17.30 -46.79
N THR A 75 1.36 16.04 -46.95
CA THR A 75 2.78 15.61 -46.92
C THR A 75 3.18 14.92 -48.22
N SER A 76 4.32 15.29 -48.80
CA SER A 76 4.79 14.76 -50.10
C SER A 76 6.31 14.78 -50.21
N VAL A 77 6.89 13.91 -51.04
CA VAL A 77 8.30 13.99 -51.44
C VAL A 77 8.47 15.00 -52.57
N THR A 78 9.45 15.90 -52.46
CA THR A 78 9.76 16.93 -53.46
C THR A 78 10.99 16.61 -54.32
N SER A 79 11.94 15.85 -53.77
CA SER A 79 13.14 15.39 -54.49
C SER A 79 13.73 14.17 -53.78
N ALA A 80 14.33 13.23 -54.51
CA ALA A 80 14.96 12.03 -53.93
C ALA A 80 16.32 11.72 -54.58
N TRP A 81 17.17 11.01 -53.85
CA TRP A 81 18.46 10.49 -54.31
C TRP A 81 18.63 9.03 -53.89
N ASP A 82 19.54 8.32 -54.57
CA ASP A 82 19.88 6.90 -54.35
C ASP A 82 18.73 5.88 -54.51
N ALA A 83 17.56 6.33 -54.95
CA ALA A 83 16.42 5.50 -55.35
C ALA A 83 15.61 6.17 -56.48
N ASP A 84 14.86 5.38 -57.23
CA ASP A 84 13.79 5.88 -58.10
C ASP A 84 12.49 5.95 -57.29
N VAL A 85 12.08 7.18 -56.94
CA VAL A 85 10.90 7.43 -56.09
C VAL A 85 9.74 7.95 -56.94
N THR A 86 8.59 7.26 -56.86
CA THR A 86 7.34 7.62 -57.53
C THR A 86 6.17 7.64 -56.54
N SER A 87 5.05 8.24 -56.94
CA SER A 87 3.84 8.32 -56.11
C SER A 87 2.57 8.06 -56.89
N ALA A 88 1.57 7.47 -56.23
CA ALA A 88 0.18 7.43 -56.67
C ALA A 88 -0.70 7.99 -55.55
N GLY A 89 -1.00 9.30 -55.60
CA GLY A 89 -1.69 10.01 -54.53
C GLY A 89 -0.84 10.09 -53.26
N LEU A 90 -1.32 9.52 -52.17
CA LEU A 90 -0.62 9.50 -50.87
C LEU A 90 0.33 8.32 -50.70
N HIS A 91 0.32 7.38 -51.65
CA HIS A 91 1.17 6.20 -51.65
C HIS A 91 2.46 6.45 -52.43
N TRP A 92 3.61 6.11 -51.82
CA TRP A 92 4.94 6.34 -52.35
C TRP A 92 5.69 5.03 -52.50
N THR A 93 6.46 4.91 -53.58
CA THR A 93 7.27 3.74 -53.89
C THR A 93 8.69 4.17 -54.25
N ALA A 94 9.70 3.57 -53.62
CA ALA A 94 11.10 3.76 -53.91
C ALA A 94 11.74 2.44 -54.36
N LYS A 95 12.31 2.43 -55.57
CA LYS A 95 13.03 1.28 -56.12
C LYS A 95 14.52 1.54 -56.18
N ASN A 96 15.31 0.48 -55.97
CA ASN A 96 16.76 0.56 -56.06
C ASN A 96 17.24 1.06 -57.43
N LYS A 97 18.37 1.77 -57.45
CA LYS A 97 19.14 2.06 -58.66
C LYS A 97 19.90 0.81 -59.13
N SER A 98 20.40 0.84 -60.36
CA SER A 98 21.17 -0.27 -60.95
C SER A 98 22.42 -0.66 -60.15
N TRP A 99 22.99 0.26 -59.36
CA TRP A 99 24.23 0.07 -58.62
C TRP A 99 24.04 -0.29 -57.13
N ASN A 100 22.81 -0.26 -56.59
CA ASN A 100 22.57 -0.50 -55.15
C ASN A 100 21.45 -1.49 -54.82
N GLY A 101 20.98 -2.27 -55.79
CA GLY A 101 19.96 -3.30 -55.56
C GLY A 101 20.47 -4.54 -54.84
N SER A 102 21.72 -4.94 -55.09
CA SER A 102 22.29 -6.16 -54.52
C SER A 102 22.82 -5.93 -53.10
N LEU A 103 22.24 -6.59 -52.10
CA LEU A 103 22.69 -6.55 -50.72
C LEU A 103 23.05 -7.96 -50.24
N ALA A 104 24.32 -8.17 -49.89
CA ALA A 104 24.77 -9.39 -49.21
C ALA A 104 24.13 -9.52 -47.82
N PRO A 105 24.11 -10.73 -47.22
CA PRO A 105 23.69 -10.92 -45.83
C PRO A 105 24.33 -9.91 -44.88
N GLY A 106 23.52 -9.23 -44.07
CA GLY A 106 23.96 -8.21 -43.12
C GLY A 106 24.26 -6.84 -43.72
N ALA A 107 24.36 -6.71 -45.05
CA ALA A 107 24.61 -5.43 -45.72
C ALA A 107 23.38 -4.51 -45.64
N SER A 108 23.64 -3.20 -45.71
CA SER A 108 22.60 -2.17 -45.71
C SER A 108 22.86 -1.14 -46.79
N VAL A 109 21.79 -0.51 -47.27
CA VAL A 109 21.83 0.67 -48.12
C VAL A 109 20.80 1.66 -47.61
N SER A 110 21.09 2.95 -47.78
CA SER A 110 20.13 4.01 -47.50
C SER A 110 19.83 4.80 -48.76
N PHE A 111 18.62 5.31 -48.85
CA PHE A 111 18.24 6.36 -49.80
C PHE A 111 17.57 7.50 -49.06
N GLY A 112 17.66 8.71 -49.61
CA GLY A 112 17.15 9.91 -48.98
C GLY A 112 16.23 10.72 -49.89
N PHE A 113 15.46 11.61 -49.29
CA PHE A 113 14.57 12.50 -49.99
C PHE A 113 14.26 13.76 -49.18
N ASN A 114 13.97 14.87 -49.86
CA ASN A 114 13.36 16.05 -49.25
C ASN A 114 11.84 15.94 -49.36
N GLY A 115 11.13 16.29 -48.28
CA GLY A 115 9.68 16.33 -48.23
C GLY A 115 9.14 17.70 -47.84
N ALA A 116 7.90 17.97 -48.25
CA ALA A 116 7.09 19.09 -47.80
C ALA A 116 5.97 18.59 -46.86
N GLY A 117 5.59 19.40 -45.88
CA GLY A 117 4.61 19.03 -44.84
C GLY A 117 5.26 18.40 -43.59
N SER A 118 4.44 18.05 -42.59
CA SER A 118 4.90 17.59 -41.26
C SER A 118 4.57 16.13 -40.94
N GLY A 119 3.92 15.41 -41.86
CA GLY A 119 3.50 14.02 -41.66
C GLY A 119 4.65 13.01 -41.63
N SER A 120 4.42 11.87 -40.99
CA SER A 120 5.37 10.74 -40.95
C SER A 120 4.89 9.58 -41.82
N PRO A 121 5.80 8.75 -42.38
CA PRO A 121 5.42 7.57 -43.15
C PRO A 121 4.65 6.54 -42.32
N ALA A 122 3.65 5.90 -42.94
CA ALA A 122 2.90 4.77 -42.39
C ALA A 122 2.83 3.60 -43.40
N ASN A 123 2.32 2.45 -42.95
CA ASN A 123 2.05 1.28 -43.79
C ASN A 123 3.24 0.79 -44.63
N CYS A 124 4.46 0.88 -44.06
CA CYS A 124 5.66 0.59 -44.83
C CYS A 124 5.71 -0.87 -45.28
N ARG A 125 5.99 -1.08 -46.57
CA ARG A 125 6.29 -2.40 -47.13
C ARG A 125 7.67 -2.44 -47.78
N LEU A 126 8.38 -3.55 -47.61
CA LEU A 126 9.64 -3.85 -48.29
C LEU A 126 9.45 -5.13 -49.12
N ASN A 127 9.59 -5.02 -50.44
CA ASN A 127 9.36 -6.11 -51.39
C ASN A 127 8.00 -6.81 -51.19
N GLY A 128 6.97 -6.04 -50.81
CA GLY A 128 5.62 -6.53 -50.54
C GLY A 128 5.34 -7.04 -49.12
N GLY A 129 6.37 -7.26 -48.28
CA GLY A 129 6.24 -7.62 -46.85
C GLY A 129 6.35 -6.41 -45.92
N GLY A 130 6.08 -6.55 -44.62
CA GLY A 130 6.22 -5.44 -43.65
C GLY A 130 7.66 -4.97 -43.47
N CYS A 131 7.88 -3.66 -43.31
CA CYS A 131 9.24 -3.09 -43.19
C CYS A 131 9.98 -3.40 -41.88
N ASP A 132 9.28 -3.83 -40.84
CA ASP A 132 9.88 -4.22 -39.56
C ASP A 132 10.55 -5.61 -39.63
N GLY A 133 10.38 -6.34 -40.74
CA GLY A 133 10.87 -7.69 -40.92
C GLY A 133 10.23 -8.71 -39.97
N THR A 134 9.09 -8.36 -39.34
CA THR A 134 8.41 -9.24 -38.37
C THR A 134 7.44 -10.19 -39.04
N SER A 135 6.86 -9.85 -40.20
CA SER A 135 5.95 -10.77 -40.87
C SER A 135 6.72 -11.95 -41.50
N VAL A 136 6.78 -13.07 -40.78
CA VAL A 136 7.12 -14.37 -41.36
C VAL A 136 5.84 -14.90 -42.05
N PRO A 137 5.83 -15.08 -43.38
CA PRO A 137 4.62 -15.56 -44.06
C PRO A 137 4.17 -16.92 -43.49
N GLY A 138 3.00 -16.95 -42.85
CA GLY A 138 2.41 -18.17 -42.27
C GLY A 138 2.71 -18.43 -40.79
N ASP A 139 3.19 -17.41 -40.06
CA ASP A 139 3.46 -17.42 -38.62
C ASP A 139 3.00 -16.07 -38.02
N SER A 140 2.13 -16.09 -37.01
CA SER A 140 1.55 -14.88 -36.41
C SER A 140 2.21 -14.60 -35.07
N ALA A 141 2.49 -13.33 -34.76
CA ALA A 141 3.04 -12.97 -33.45
C ALA A 141 2.13 -13.43 -32.28
N PRO A 142 2.71 -13.69 -31.09
CA PRO A 142 1.96 -14.17 -29.93
C PRO A 142 0.84 -13.22 -29.48
N SER A 143 -0.18 -13.78 -28.83
CA SER A 143 -1.17 -12.98 -28.10
C SER A 143 -0.56 -12.30 -26.86
N ALA A 144 -1.29 -11.33 -26.28
CA ALA A 144 -0.91 -10.73 -25.01
C ALA A 144 -0.98 -11.80 -23.89
N PRO A 145 0.04 -11.90 -23.01
CA PRO A 145 -0.08 -12.64 -21.76
C PRO A 145 -1.16 -12.04 -20.85
N GLY A 146 -1.60 -12.80 -19.84
CA GLY A 146 -2.49 -12.28 -18.80
C GLY A 146 -1.84 -11.15 -17.97
N THR A 147 -2.66 -10.29 -17.38
CA THR A 147 -2.19 -9.30 -16.40
C THR A 147 -1.44 -10.01 -15.27
N PRO A 148 -0.19 -9.61 -14.94
CA PRO A 148 0.55 -10.25 -13.88
C PRO A 148 -0.15 -10.05 -12.53
N THR A 149 0.12 -10.98 -11.60
CA THR A 149 -0.26 -10.92 -10.19
C THR A 149 1.02 -10.85 -9.35
N ALA A 150 0.96 -10.14 -8.22
CA ALA A 150 2.08 -10.01 -7.29
C ALA A 150 1.88 -10.89 -6.05
N SER A 151 2.98 -11.42 -5.55
CA SER A 151 3.10 -12.14 -4.28
C SER A 151 4.49 -11.90 -3.70
N LEU A 152 4.69 -12.23 -2.42
CA LEU A 152 5.99 -12.07 -1.74
C LEU A 152 6.59 -10.67 -1.95
N VAL A 153 5.76 -9.64 -1.82
CA VAL A 153 6.21 -8.25 -1.90
C VAL A 153 6.99 -7.94 -0.63
N THR A 154 8.21 -7.46 -0.80
CA THR A 154 9.12 -7.05 0.28
C THR A 154 9.53 -5.60 0.06
N ASP A 155 10.47 -5.10 0.86
CA ASP A 155 11.06 -3.77 0.70
C ASP A 155 11.91 -3.64 -0.57
N THR A 156 12.42 -4.76 -1.10
CA THR A 156 13.43 -4.76 -2.17
C THR A 156 13.12 -5.75 -3.29
N SER A 157 11.97 -6.44 -3.24
CA SER A 157 11.58 -7.41 -4.26
C SER A 157 10.07 -7.66 -4.37
N VAL A 158 9.65 -8.17 -5.52
CA VAL A 158 8.30 -8.69 -5.79
C VAL A 158 8.39 -9.96 -6.64
N LYS A 159 7.55 -10.96 -6.34
CA LYS A 159 7.33 -12.13 -7.19
C LYS A 159 6.09 -11.94 -8.06
N LEU A 160 6.29 -11.98 -9.37
CA LEU A 160 5.25 -11.88 -10.40
C LEU A 160 4.89 -13.27 -10.94
N ALA A 161 3.60 -13.45 -11.26
CA ALA A 161 3.09 -14.62 -11.99
C ALA A 161 1.97 -14.20 -12.96
N TRP A 162 1.90 -14.80 -14.14
CA TRP A 162 0.90 -14.47 -15.17
C TRP A 162 0.40 -15.71 -15.94
N SER A 163 -0.71 -15.57 -16.64
CA SER A 163 -1.21 -16.58 -17.58
C SER A 163 -0.43 -16.51 -18.90
N ALA A 164 -0.10 -17.69 -19.46
CA ALA A 164 0.67 -17.80 -20.69
C ALA A 164 -0.05 -17.14 -21.90
N ALA A 165 0.74 -16.61 -22.82
CA ALA A 165 0.25 -16.22 -24.14
C ALA A 165 0.05 -17.46 -25.04
N THR A 166 -0.64 -17.28 -26.15
CA THR A 166 -0.85 -18.29 -27.19
C THR A 166 -0.23 -17.83 -28.50
N ASP A 167 0.25 -18.78 -29.28
CA ASP A 167 0.92 -18.55 -30.55
C ASP A 167 0.73 -19.77 -31.47
N ASP A 168 0.71 -19.60 -32.79
CA ASP A 168 0.46 -20.73 -33.72
C ASP A 168 1.69 -21.62 -33.97
N LYS A 169 2.90 -21.12 -33.67
CA LYS A 169 4.17 -21.89 -33.72
C LYS A 169 4.83 -22.10 -32.37
N GLY A 170 4.35 -21.41 -31.34
CA GLY A 170 4.74 -21.59 -29.94
C GLY A 170 5.46 -20.37 -29.36
N VAL A 171 5.25 -20.14 -28.07
CA VAL A 171 5.90 -19.07 -27.31
C VAL A 171 7.30 -19.51 -26.86
N LYS A 172 8.31 -18.71 -27.20
CA LYS A 172 9.72 -18.93 -26.84
C LYS A 172 10.08 -18.34 -25.47
N ASN A 173 9.69 -17.10 -25.20
CA ASN A 173 9.98 -16.40 -23.95
C ASN A 173 9.03 -15.21 -23.69
N TYR A 174 9.19 -14.59 -22.52
CA TYR A 174 8.46 -13.41 -22.07
C TYR A 174 9.42 -12.30 -21.69
N ASP A 175 9.13 -11.07 -22.11
CA ASP A 175 9.77 -9.86 -21.59
C ASP A 175 8.95 -9.31 -20.42
N VAL A 176 9.60 -9.12 -19.27
CA VAL A 176 9.01 -8.44 -18.11
C VAL A 176 9.38 -6.97 -18.17
N LEU A 177 8.38 -6.11 -18.10
CA LEU A 177 8.49 -4.65 -18.16
C LEU A 177 8.20 -4.07 -16.77
N ARG A 178 9.10 -3.22 -16.25
CA ARG A 178 8.91 -2.38 -15.07
C ARG A 178 8.94 -0.92 -15.51
N ASP A 179 7.87 -0.19 -15.23
CA ASP A 179 7.68 1.21 -15.62
C ASP A 179 7.92 1.44 -17.12
N GLY A 180 7.49 0.46 -17.93
CA GLY A 180 7.67 0.44 -19.39
C GLY A 180 9.05 -0.02 -19.88
N ALA A 181 10.05 -0.14 -19.01
CA ALA A 181 11.39 -0.62 -19.37
C ALA A 181 11.52 -2.14 -19.17
N LYS A 182 12.16 -2.83 -20.11
CA LYS A 182 12.43 -4.27 -19.96
C LYS A 182 13.48 -4.51 -18.88
N VAL A 183 13.09 -5.26 -17.84
CA VAL A 183 13.99 -5.64 -16.74
C VAL A 183 14.48 -7.08 -16.82
N ALA A 184 13.72 -7.97 -17.50
CA ALA A 184 14.12 -9.36 -17.69
C ALA A 184 13.50 -9.99 -18.94
N THR A 185 14.11 -11.09 -19.39
CA THR A 185 13.52 -12.04 -20.33
C THR A 185 13.54 -13.42 -19.70
N VAL A 186 12.39 -14.09 -19.61
CA VAL A 186 12.22 -15.39 -18.93
C VAL A 186 11.49 -16.40 -19.81
N THR A 187 11.69 -17.69 -19.59
CA THR A 187 11.00 -18.77 -20.32
C THR A 187 9.80 -19.34 -19.57
N THR A 188 9.67 -19.02 -18.28
CA THR A 188 8.54 -19.40 -17.42
C THR A 188 7.53 -18.26 -17.29
N THR A 189 6.35 -18.55 -16.75
CA THR A 189 5.30 -17.55 -16.48
C THR A 189 5.40 -16.94 -15.08
N SER A 190 6.63 -16.83 -14.55
CA SER A 190 6.90 -16.20 -13.26
C SER A 190 8.29 -15.58 -13.24
N TYR A 191 8.43 -14.47 -12.50
CA TYR A 191 9.69 -13.76 -12.33
C TYR A 191 9.73 -13.06 -10.97
N THR A 192 10.86 -13.14 -10.28
CA THR A 192 11.10 -12.34 -9.07
C THR A 192 12.00 -11.17 -9.44
N ASP A 193 11.45 -9.96 -9.35
CA ASP A 193 12.21 -8.73 -9.51
C ASP A 193 12.83 -8.33 -8.18
N THR A 194 14.12 -7.97 -8.17
CA THR A 194 14.91 -7.69 -6.96
C THR A 194 15.69 -6.39 -7.11
N GLY A 195 16.18 -5.83 -6.01
CA GLY A 195 16.88 -4.54 -6.02
C GLY A 195 15.93 -3.35 -6.16
N LEU A 196 14.67 -3.53 -5.76
CA LEU A 196 13.68 -2.46 -5.69
C LEU A 196 13.95 -1.52 -4.52
N THR A 197 13.38 -0.32 -4.59
CA THR A 197 13.42 0.66 -3.51
C THR A 197 12.20 0.47 -2.61
N ALA A 198 12.39 0.52 -1.29
CA ALA A 198 11.33 0.35 -0.30
C ALA A 198 10.24 1.43 -0.42
N GLY A 199 8.98 1.07 -0.17
CA GLY A 199 7.77 1.90 -0.38
C GLY A 199 7.79 2.75 -1.65
N THR A 200 8.13 2.12 -2.77
CA THR A 200 8.09 2.72 -4.09
C THR A 200 7.03 2.02 -4.92
N ASP A 201 6.25 2.80 -5.66
CA ASP A 201 5.25 2.26 -6.59
C ASP A 201 5.93 1.90 -7.90
N TYR A 202 5.65 0.70 -8.39
CA TYR A 202 6.13 0.15 -9.65
C TYR A 202 4.96 -0.33 -10.49
N SER A 203 5.06 -0.18 -11.80
CA SER A 203 4.10 -0.73 -12.76
C SER A 203 4.72 -1.88 -13.54
N TYR A 204 4.10 -3.06 -13.49
CA TYR A 204 4.56 -4.26 -14.20
C TYR A 204 3.65 -4.65 -15.35
N ALA A 205 4.23 -5.01 -16.48
CA ALA A 205 3.55 -5.62 -17.61
C ALA A 205 4.42 -6.72 -18.23
N VAL A 206 3.82 -7.63 -18.99
CA VAL A 206 4.53 -8.73 -19.65
C VAL A 206 4.10 -8.84 -21.10
N ARG A 207 5.03 -9.13 -22.01
CA ARG A 207 4.74 -9.47 -23.41
C ARG A 207 5.46 -10.75 -23.82
N ALA A 208 4.89 -11.48 -24.77
CA ALA A 208 5.43 -12.74 -25.25
C ALA A 208 6.24 -12.57 -26.55
N ARG A 209 7.14 -13.53 -26.79
CA ARG A 209 7.92 -13.68 -28.02
C ARG A 209 7.79 -15.12 -28.53
N ASP A 210 7.56 -15.31 -29.82
CA ASP A 210 7.45 -16.64 -30.44
C ASP A 210 8.82 -17.24 -30.80
N THR A 211 8.78 -18.43 -31.42
CA THR A 211 9.97 -19.13 -31.92
C THR A 211 10.66 -18.44 -33.10
N ALA A 212 9.96 -17.55 -33.82
CA ALA A 212 10.49 -16.70 -34.89
C ALA A 212 10.97 -15.32 -34.41
N ASP A 213 10.98 -15.09 -33.09
CA ASP A 213 11.31 -13.84 -32.41
C ASP A 213 10.35 -12.65 -32.71
N GLN A 214 9.13 -12.91 -33.22
CA GLN A 214 8.08 -11.90 -33.30
C GLN A 214 7.57 -11.58 -31.89
N THR A 215 7.29 -10.30 -31.63
CA THR A 215 6.90 -9.81 -30.30
C THR A 215 5.42 -9.44 -30.30
N GLY A 216 4.65 -10.08 -29.41
CA GLY A 216 3.23 -9.78 -29.21
C GLY A 216 2.98 -8.49 -28.41
N PRO A 217 1.72 -8.04 -28.32
CA PRO A 217 1.34 -6.93 -27.45
C PRO A 217 1.62 -7.25 -25.96
N ALA A 218 1.79 -6.21 -25.15
CA ALA A 218 1.86 -6.36 -23.70
C ALA A 218 0.46 -6.66 -23.11
N GLY A 219 0.42 -7.47 -22.06
CA GLY A 219 -0.77 -7.66 -21.23
C GLY A 219 -1.13 -6.42 -20.42
N GLY A 220 -2.17 -6.54 -19.57
CA GLY A 220 -2.55 -5.47 -18.65
C GLY A 220 -1.43 -5.14 -17.66
N ALA A 221 -1.44 -3.90 -17.16
CA ALA A 221 -0.47 -3.43 -16.17
C ALA A 221 -0.94 -3.75 -14.72
N LEU A 222 0.01 -4.15 -13.88
CA LEU A 222 -0.16 -4.35 -12.44
C LEU A 222 0.60 -3.25 -11.69
N ALA A 223 -0.09 -2.49 -10.84
CA ALA A 223 0.56 -1.62 -9.87
C ALA A 223 0.97 -2.41 -8.63
N VAL A 224 2.22 -2.27 -8.18
CA VAL A 224 2.76 -2.88 -6.96
C VAL A 224 3.51 -1.83 -6.17
N ARG A 225 3.28 -1.75 -4.86
CA ARG A 225 4.08 -0.96 -3.94
C ARG A 225 4.94 -1.87 -3.08
N THR A 226 6.25 -1.68 -3.07
CA THR A 226 7.16 -2.40 -2.15
C THR A 226 6.82 -2.08 -0.69
N THR A 227 7.07 -3.02 0.23
CA THR A 227 6.87 -2.76 1.66
C THR A 227 7.96 -1.82 2.21
N GLY A 228 7.90 -1.43 3.48
CA GLY A 228 9.00 -0.71 4.14
C GLY A 228 9.26 0.74 3.69
N GLY A 229 8.30 1.45 3.10
CA GLY A 229 8.38 2.91 2.98
C GLY A 229 7.25 3.59 3.74
N THR A 230 7.47 3.70 5.04
CA THR A 230 6.95 4.87 5.73
C THR A 230 7.96 5.97 5.45
N THR A 231 7.59 6.96 4.63
CA THR A 231 8.14 8.29 4.88
C THR A 231 7.76 8.57 6.33
N PRO A 232 8.73 8.78 7.24
CA PRO A 232 8.41 9.43 8.50
C PRO A 232 7.57 10.67 8.14
N PRO A 233 6.51 11.00 8.90
CA PRO A 233 5.73 12.20 8.61
C PRO A 233 6.72 13.33 8.34
N THR A 234 6.59 13.95 7.16
CA THR A 234 7.45 15.05 6.74
C THR A 234 7.53 16.00 7.92
N THR A 235 8.74 16.33 8.35
CA THR A 235 9.00 17.22 9.50
C THR A 235 8.13 18.46 9.40
N GLY A 236 6.99 18.46 10.12
CA GLY A 236 5.93 19.47 9.96
C GLY A 236 4.53 18.97 10.34
N ASP A 237 4.12 17.79 9.90
CA ASP A 237 2.74 17.31 10.12
C ASP A 237 2.56 16.67 11.50
N LYS A 238 1.54 17.14 12.24
CA LYS A 238 1.20 16.58 13.56
C LYS A 238 0.52 15.22 13.41
N VAL A 239 0.91 14.28 14.28
CA VAL A 239 0.26 12.98 14.36
C VAL A 239 -1.18 13.15 14.87
N ARG A 240 -2.10 12.51 14.17
CA ARG A 240 -3.51 12.33 14.51
C ARG A 240 -3.80 10.84 14.43
N LEU A 241 -3.71 10.16 15.56
CA LEU A 241 -3.76 8.70 15.66
C LEU A 241 -5.06 8.25 16.36
N GLY A 242 -5.76 7.27 15.81
CA GLY A 242 -6.94 6.68 16.45
C GLY A 242 -6.78 5.19 16.71
N TYR A 243 -7.31 4.71 17.84
CA TYR A 243 -7.38 3.28 18.14
C TYR A 243 -8.66 2.66 17.55
N PHE A 244 -8.49 1.63 16.71
CA PHE A 244 -9.56 0.78 16.19
C PHE A 244 -9.52 -0.56 16.90
N THR A 245 -10.59 -0.91 17.61
CA THR A 245 -10.65 -2.15 18.39
C THR A 245 -11.13 -3.33 17.54
N GLU A 246 -10.39 -4.43 17.64
CA GLU A 246 -10.62 -5.74 17.01
C GLU A 246 -12.06 -6.21 17.27
N TRP A 247 -12.48 -6.17 18.54
CA TRP A 247 -13.82 -6.56 18.98
C TRP A 247 -14.90 -5.52 18.68
N GLY A 248 -14.54 -4.33 18.20
CA GLY A 248 -15.47 -3.25 17.86
C GLY A 248 -16.51 -3.65 16.81
N ILE A 249 -16.20 -4.64 15.99
CA ILE A 249 -17.10 -5.16 14.94
C ILE A 249 -18.27 -6.01 15.47
N TYR A 250 -18.22 -6.42 16.74
CA TYR A 250 -19.27 -7.25 17.36
C TYR A 250 -20.37 -6.39 17.99
N GLY A 251 -20.46 -6.35 19.32
CA GLY A 251 -21.54 -5.65 20.03
C GLY A 251 -21.56 -4.13 19.82
N ARG A 252 -20.42 -3.54 19.48
CA ARG A 252 -20.32 -2.12 19.08
C ARG A 252 -20.77 -1.88 17.63
N ASN A 253 -20.77 -2.92 16.79
CA ASN A 253 -21.07 -2.88 15.36
C ASN A 253 -20.34 -1.72 14.63
N TYR A 254 -19.08 -1.48 15.00
CA TYR A 254 -18.23 -0.46 14.41
C TYR A 254 -17.17 -1.13 13.54
N ASN A 255 -17.36 -1.04 12.23
CA ASN A 255 -16.52 -1.65 11.21
C ASN A 255 -15.51 -0.63 10.65
N VAL A 256 -14.43 -1.07 10.01
CA VAL A 256 -13.44 -0.17 9.37
C VAL A 256 -14.11 0.78 8.36
N LYS A 257 -15.19 0.35 7.69
CA LYS A 257 -16.02 1.20 6.81
C LYS A 257 -16.56 2.44 7.51
N ASN A 258 -16.81 2.39 8.82
CA ASN A 258 -17.30 3.54 9.57
C ASN A 258 -16.29 4.70 9.60
N LEU A 259 -14.98 4.43 9.44
CA LEU A 259 -13.97 5.47 9.25
C LEU A 259 -14.18 6.24 7.95
N VAL A 260 -14.68 5.57 6.91
CA VAL A 260 -14.98 6.16 5.61
C VAL A 260 -16.30 6.94 5.68
N THR A 261 -17.36 6.33 6.19
CA THR A 261 -18.69 6.93 6.19
C THR A 261 -18.81 8.12 7.14
N SER A 262 -18.04 8.13 8.24
CA SER A 262 -17.92 9.29 9.13
C SER A 262 -17.03 10.41 8.58
N GLY A 263 -16.27 10.15 7.50
CA GLY A 263 -15.24 11.06 7.00
C GLY A 263 -14.00 11.16 7.89
N SER A 264 -13.85 10.29 8.90
CA SER A 264 -12.69 10.26 9.79
C SER A 264 -11.40 9.86 9.09
N ALA A 265 -11.46 8.96 8.11
CA ALA A 265 -10.29 8.46 7.38
C ALA A 265 -9.48 9.60 6.70
N ALA A 266 -10.16 10.62 6.17
CA ALA A 266 -9.51 11.77 5.54
C ALA A 266 -8.82 12.73 6.55
N LYS A 267 -9.13 12.60 7.85
CA LYS A 267 -8.76 13.54 8.92
C LYS A 267 -7.69 12.98 9.85
N ILE A 268 -7.40 11.69 9.77
CA ILE A 268 -6.37 11.00 10.56
C ILE A 268 -5.12 10.75 9.74
N THR A 269 -4.04 10.47 10.45
CA THR A 269 -2.74 10.09 9.88
C THR A 269 -2.39 8.64 10.18
N HIS A 270 -2.78 8.15 11.36
CA HIS A 270 -2.39 6.84 11.85
C HIS A 270 -3.58 6.12 12.48
N ILE A 271 -3.56 4.79 12.39
CA ILE A 271 -4.46 3.89 13.11
C ILE A 271 -3.60 2.94 13.94
N ASN A 272 -3.91 2.81 15.22
CA ASN A 272 -3.48 1.65 16.00
C ASN A 272 -4.61 0.62 15.98
N TYR A 273 -4.33 -0.55 15.40
CA TYR A 273 -5.23 -1.69 15.44
C TYR A 273 -5.02 -2.42 16.78
N ALA A 274 -6.07 -2.45 17.60
CA ALA A 274 -6.02 -2.87 18.98
C ALA A 274 -6.89 -4.11 19.20
N PHE A 275 -6.39 -5.24 19.71
CA PHE A 275 -5.02 -5.49 20.10
C PHE A 275 -4.53 -6.80 19.50
N GLY A 276 -3.22 -6.94 19.37
CA GLY A 276 -2.58 -8.24 19.42
C GLY A 276 -2.28 -8.59 20.88
N ASN A 277 -2.23 -9.87 21.19
CA ASN A 277 -1.94 -10.36 22.53
C ASN A 277 -0.42 -10.55 22.73
N VAL A 278 0.04 -10.51 23.98
CA VAL A 278 1.38 -10.95 24.36
C VAL A 278 1.25 -12.21 25.23
N THR A 279 1.61 -13.35 24.66
CA THR A 279 1.51 -14.65 25.34
C THR A 279 2.86 -15.34 25.32
N ASN A 280 3.27 -15.92 26.46
CA ASN A 280 4.56 -16.62 26.60
C ASN A 280 5.78 -15.79 26.12
N GLY A 281 5.74 -14.47 26.30
CA GLY A 281 6.79 -13.56 25.85
C GLY A 281 6.87 -13.36 24.34
N GLN A 282 5.77 -13.62 23.61
CA GLN A 282 5.66 -13.49 22.16
C GLN A 282 4.42 -12.69 21.76
N CYS A 283 4.51 -11.95 20.66
CA CYS A 283 3.32 -11.39 20.01
C CYS A 283 2.44 -12.51 19.44
N ALA A 284 1.14 -12.42 19.64
CA ALA A 284 0.16 -13.42 19.23
C ALA A 284 -1.13 -12.77 18.70
N ILE A 285 -1.86 -13.53 17.89
CA ILE A 285 -3.23 -13.18 17.48
C ILE A 285 -4.14 -13.15 18.71
N GLY A 286 -4.99 -12.13 18.80
CA GLY A 286 -6.03 -12.02 19.81
C GLY A 286 -7.26 -12.83 19.41
N ASP A 287 -7.96 -12.37 18.36
CA ASP A 287 -9.12 -13.02 17.77
C ASP A 287 -8.94 -13.17 16.25
N SER A 288 -8.54 -14.37 15.82
CA SER A 288 -8.33 -14.68 14.40
C SER A 288 -9.60 -14.47 13.55
N TYR A 289 -10.78 -14.64 14.17
CA TYR A 289 -12.04 -14.46 13.46
C TYR A 289 -12.25 -13.00 13.09
N ALA A 290 -12.10 -12.08 14.05
CA ALA A 290 -12.15 -10.65 13.77
C ALA A 290 -11.01 -10.19 12.84
N ASP A 291 -9.79 -10.67 13.09
CA ASP A 291 -8.58 -10.25 12.39
C ASP A 291 -8.62 -10.58 10.90
N TYR A 292 -8.85 -11.85 10.54
CA TYR A 292 -8.66 -12.30 9.17
C TYR A 292 -9.67 -13.32 8.63
N ASP A 293 -10.56 -13.91 9.43
CA ASP A 293 -11.52 -14.92 8.91
C ASP A 293 -12.93 -14.36 8.61
N LYS A 294 -13.42 -13.39 9.39
CA LYS A 294 -14.80 -12.87 9.28
C LYS A 294 -15.03 -12.27 7.90
N ALA A 295 -16.03 -12.80 7.19
CA ALA A 295 -16.48 -12.21 5.93
C ALA A 295 -17.30 -10.93 6.17
N PHE A 296 -17.07 -9.93 5.31
CA PHE A 296 -17.84 -8.71 5.25
C PHE A 296 -18.72 -8.69 4.00
N THR A 297 -19.99 -8.33 4.17
CA THR A 297 -20.90 -8.07 3.05
C THR A 297 -20.52 -6.77 2.34
N ALA A 298 -21.06 -6.53 1.14
CA ALA A 298 -20.80 -5.32 0.35
C ALA A 298 -21.15 -4.03 1.12
N ASP A 299 -22.22 -4.04 1.90
CA ASP A 299 -22.64 -2.92 2.73
C ASP A 299 -21.71 -2.70 3.95
N GLN A 300 -21.02 -3.73 4.42
CA GLN A 300 -20.07 -3.64 5.54
C GLN A 300 -18.62 -3.34 5.09
N SER A 301 -18.26 -3.66 3.84
CA SER A 301 -16.88 -3.54 3.37
C SER A 301 -16.50 -2.12 2.93
N VAL A 302 -15.22 -1.78 3.09
CA VAL A 302 -14.65 -0.48 2.72
C VAL A 302 -14.74 -0.23 1.21
N SER A 303 -14.46 -1.26 0.40
CA SER A 303 -14.52 -1.21 -1.06
C SER A 303 -15.94 -1.19 -1.61
N GLY A 304 -16.95 -1.60 -0.83
CA GLY A 304 -18.31 -1.83 -1.32
C GLY A 304 -18.49 -3.18 -2.03
N VAL A 305 -17.47 -4.05 -2.00
CA VAL A 305 -17.50 -5.41 -2.55
C VAL A 305 -17.52 -6.42 -1.40
N ALA A 306 -18.40 -7.41 -1.46
CA ALA A 306 -18.46 -8.46 -0.45
C ALA A 306 -17.24 -9.38 -0.54
N ASP A 307 -16.77 -9.86 0.61
CA ASP A 307 -15.73 -10.88 0.65
C ASP A 307 -16.24 -12.21 0.10
N THR A 308 -15.39 -12.95 -0.60
CA THR A 308 -15.66 -14.32 -1.06
C THR A 308 -15.11 -15.36 -0.08
N TRP A 309 -15.67 -16.57 -0.14
CA TRP A 309 -15.29 -17.65 0.77
C TRP A 309 -13.86 -18.18 0.52
N ASP A 310 -13.34 -18.02 -0.69
CA ASP A 310 -12.05 -18.53 -1.16
C ASP A 310 -10.94 -17.47 -1.18
N GLN A 311 -11.22 -16.20 -0.87
CA GLN A 311 -10.18 -15.18 -0.83
C GLN A 311 -9.20 -15.40 0.33
N PRO A 312 -7.89 -15.10 0.13
CA PRO A 312 -6.84 -15.45 1.07
C PRO A 312 -6.83 -14.63 2.38
N LEU A 313 -7.48 -13.46 2.40
CA LEU A 313 -7.58 -12.61 3.59
C LEU A 313 -8.97 -11.98 3.68
N ARG A 314 -9.63 -12.09 4.84
CA ARG A 314 -10.87 -11.38 5.19
C ARG A 314 -10.64 -10.59 6.49
N GLY A 315 -11.67 -10.41 7.30
CA GLY A 315 -11.56 -9.77 8.61
C GLY A 315 -11.18 -8.29 8.53
N ASN A 316 -10.86 -7.74 9.70
CA ASN A 316 -10.40 -6.37 9.83
C ASN A 316 -9.14 -6.08 9.01
N PHE A 317 -8.23 -7.06 8.85
CA PHE A 317 -7.00 -6.86 8.08
C PHE A 317 -7.28 -6.61 6.61
N ASN A 318 -8.22 -7.34 6.00
CA ASN A 318 -8.61 -7.07 4.63
C ASN A 318 -9.32 -5.70 4.51
N GLN A 319 -10.13 -5.32 5.51
CA GLN A 319 -10.78 -4.01 5.48
C GLN A 319 -9.78 -2.86 5.66
N LEU A 320 -8.74 -3.03 6.48
CA LEU A 320 -7.64 -2.07 6.64
C LEU A 320 -6.80 -1.97 5.36
N ARG A 321 -6.52 -3.10 4.67
CA ARG A 321 -5.90 -3.09 3.33
C ARG A 321 -6.71 -2.24 2.35
N GLN A 322 -8.02 -2.47 2.29
CA GLN A 322 -8.93 -1.70 1.44
C GLN A 322 -8.96 -0.21 1.84
N LEU A 323 -8.88 0.10 3.13
CA LEU A 323 -8.80 1.46 3.63
C LEU A 323 -7.51 2.15 3.17
N LYS A 324 -6.36 1.49 3.27
CA LYS A 324 -5.07 2.03 2.79
C LYS A 324 -5.09 2.25 1.28
N ALA A 325 -5.70 1.35 0.51
CA ALA A 325 -5.87 1.55 -0.94
C ALA A 325 -6.71 2.80 -1.25
N LYS A 326 -7.72 3.12 -0.43
CA LYS A 326 -8.56 4.30 -0.59
C LYS A 326 -7.94 5.58 -0.02
N TYR A 327 -7.11 5.45 1.02
CA TYR A 327 -6.48 6.54 1.77
C TYR A 327 -5.00 6.22 1.99
N PRO A 328 -4.15 6.34 0.96
CA PRO A 328 -2.75 5.90 0.99
C PRO A 328 -1.88 6.71 1.96
N HIS A 329 -2.37 7.84 2.47
CA HIS A 329 -1.70 8.63 3.50
C HIS A 329 -1.81 8.02 4.90
N ILE A 330 -2.76 7.12 5.15
CA ILE A 330 -2.95 6.51 6.46
C ILE A 330 -1.89 5.42 6.69
N LYS A 331 -1.26 5.49 7.86
CA LYS A 331 -0.38 4.45 8.38
C LYS A 331 -1.10 3.59 9.42
N VAL A 332 -0.91 2.28 9.38
CA VAL A 332 -1.56 1.36 10.32
C VAL A 332 -0.50 0.64 11.14
N LEU A 333 -0.56 0.73 12.46
CA LEU A 333 0.30 -0.03 13.36
C LEU A 333 -0.53 -1.09 14.07
N TRP A 334 0.06 -2.25 14.33
CA TRP A 334 -0.56 -3.24 15.21
C TRP A 334 -0.12 -2.98 16.64
N SER A 335 -1.09 -2.70 17.52
CA SER A 335 -0.86 -2.47 18.95
C SER A 335 -0.93 -3.77 19.72
N PHE A 336 0.12 -4.10 20.49
CA PHE A 336 0.16 -5.30 21.32
C PHE A 336 0.07 -4.95 22.80
N GLY A 337 -0.80 -5.66 23.53
CA GLY A 337 -1.02 -5.44 24.96
C GLY A 337 -2.36 -4.80 25.27
N GLY A 338 -2.32 -3.62 25.87
CA GLY A 338 -3.46 -2.97 26.52
C GLY A 338 -3.75 -3.58 27.90
N TRP A 339 -4.80 -3.10 28.55
CA TRP A 339 -5.15 -3.43 29.93
C TRP A 339 -5.16 -4.95 30.25
N THR A 340 -5.82 -5.76 29.43
CA THR A 340 -6.01 -7.20 29.69
C THR A 340 -4.91 -8.10 29.15
N TRP A 341 -4.15 -7.67 28.15
CA TRP A 341 -3.14 -8.51 27.49
C TRP A 341 -1.70 -8.09 27.75
N SER A 342 -1.48 -7.24 28.75
CA SER A 342 -0.14 -6.85 29.21
C SER A 342 0.59 -7.92 30.05
N GLY A 343 -0.10 -8.98 30.49
CA GLY A 343 0.46 -9.99 31.41
C GLY A 343 1.66 -10.79 30.87
N GLY A 344 1.86 -10.84 29.54
CA GLY A 344 2.98 -11.54 28.92
C GLY A 344 4.27 -10.71 28.75
N PHE A 345 4.24 -9.41 29.06
CA PHE A 345 5.40 -8.55 28.84
C PHE A 345 6.57 -8.82 29.77
N ALA A 346 6.34 -9.34 30.98
CA ALA A 346 7.42 -9.75 31.88
C ALA A 346 8.30 -10.84 31.23
N GLN A 347 7.67 -11.85 30.61
CA GLN A 347 8.38 -12.88 29.85
C GLN A 347 9.01 -12.32 28.57
N ALA A 348 8.35 -11.38 27.90
CA ALA A 348 8.91 -10.70 26.72
C ALA A 348 10.19 -9.93 27.08
N ALA A 349 10.19 -9.23 28.21
CA ALA A 349 11.34 -8.48 28.73
C ALA A 349 12.50 -9.38 29.16
N ALA A 350 12.24 -10.63 29.53
CA ALA A 350 13.29 -11.61 29.82
C ALA A 350 14.06 -12.06 28.56
N ASN A 351 13.45 -11.96 27.37
CA ASN A 351 14.13 -12.18 26.09
C ASN A 351 13.66 -11.21 24.99
N PRO A 352 14.10 -9.94 25.03
CA PRO A 352 13.66 -8.90 24.11
C PRO A 352 13.87 -9.22 22.63
N ALA A 353 14.96 -9.91 22.29
CA ALA A 353 15.28 -10.27 20.92
C ALA A 353 14.30 -11.32 20.36
N ALA A 354 13.97 -12.34 21.16
CA ALA A 354 12.99 -13.34 20.76
C ALA A 354 11.58 -12.75 20.65
N PHE A 355 11.20 -11.88 21.59
CA PHE A 355 9.94 -11.13 21.51
C PHE A 355 9.87 -10.33 20.22
N ALA A 356 10.87 -9.49 19.95
CA ALA A 356 10.91 -8.66 18.74
C ALA A 356 10.86 -9.50 17.46
N GLN A 357 11.55 -10.63 17.42
CA GLN A 357 11.49 -11.56 16.29
C GLN A 357 10.09 -12.16 16.09
N SER A 358 9.40 -12.54 17.18
CA SER A 358 8.02 -13.07 17.10
C SER A 358 7.05 -12.01 16.57
N CYS A 359 7.16 -10.77 17.05
CA CYS A 359 6.34 -9.65 16.61
C CYS A 359 6.57 -9.32 15.15
N TYR A 360 7.83 -9.27 14.70
CA TYR A 360 8.14 -9.05 13.29
C TYR A 360 7.55 -10.15 12.40
N ASN A 361 7.70 -11.42 12.79
CA ASN A 361 7.13 -12.53 12.02
C ASN A 361 5.60 -12.45 11.89
N LEU A 362 4.92 -11.97 12.93
CA LEU A 362 3.47 -11.83 12.92
C LEU A 362 3.00 -10.63 12.12
N VAL A 363 3.66 -9.47 12.28
CA VAL A 363 3.33 -8.23 11.55
C VAL A 363 3.61 -8.41 10.04
N GLU A 364 4.70 -9.08 9.68
CA GLU A 364 5.12 -9.35 8.30
C GLU A 364 4.66 -10.71 7.78
N ASP A 365 3.60 -11.31 8.35
CA ASP A 365 3.03 -12.55 7.79
C ASP A 365 2.64 -12.29 6.32
N PRO A 366 3.05 -13.14 5.36
CA PRO A 366 2.81 -12.91 3.94
C PRO A 366 1.34 -12.73 3.55
N ARG A 367 0.40 -13.15 4.39
CA ARG A 367 -1.04 -12.94 4.16
C ARG A 367 -1.47 -11.47 4.30
N TRP A 368 -0.72 -10.65 5.06
CA TRP A 368 -1.06 -9.27 5.39
C TRP A 368 0.14 -8.32 5.56
N ALA A 369 1.32 -8.68 5.06
CA ALA A 369 2.53 -7.85 5.13
C ALA A 369 2.38 -6.44 4.51
N ASP A 370 1.35 -6.21 3.69
CA ASP A 370 1.02 -4.90 3.12
C ASP A 370 0.12 -4.02 4.03
N VAL A 371 -0.45 -4.61 5.09
CA VAL A 371 -1.41 -3.94 5.97
C VAL A 371 -0.70 -3.03 6.97
N PHE A 372 0.31 -3.53 7.67
CA PHE A 372 0.93 -2.82 8.79
C PHE A 372 2.19 -2.06 8.38
N ASP A 373 2.29 -0.82 8.83
CA ASP A 373 3.41 0.10 8.65
C ASP A 373 4.33 0.13 9.88
N GLY A 374 4.04 -0.68 10.90
CA GLY A 374 4.75 -0.67 12.17
C GLY A 374 4.06 -1.42 13.29
N ILE A 375 4.60 -1.23 14.49
CA ILE A 375 4.17 -1.86 15.74
C ILE A 375 4.02 -0.80 16.84
N ASP A 376 2.97 -0.93 17.64
CA ASP A 376 2.77 -0.18 18.88
C ASP A 376 2.83 -1.14 20.08
N ILE A 377 3.53 -0.74 21.13
CA ILE A 377 3.61 -1.48 22.39
C ILE A 377 2.79 -0.78 23.45
N ASP A 378 1.76 -1.43 23.94
CA ASP A 378 0.89 -0.93 24.99
C ASP A 378 1.05 -1.80 26.24
N TRP A 379 2.19 -1.64 26.92
CA TRP A 379 2.49 -2.36 28.15
C TRP A 379 1.95 -1.58 29.34
N GLU A 380 0.93 -2.12 30.00
CA GLU A 380 0.26 -1.56 31.17
C GLU A 380 0.52 -2.39 32.45
N TYR A 381 1.56 -2.12 33.24
CA TYR A 381 2.61 -1.10 33.04
C TYR A 381 4.01 -1.66 33.36
N PRO A 382 5.08 -1.21 32.65
CA PRO A 382 6.44 -1.69 32.90
C PRO A 382 6.92 -1.30 34.29
N ASN A 383 7.43 -2.30 35.03
CA ASN A 383 7.96 -2.19 36.38
C ASN A 383 6.99 -1.51 37.38
N ALA A 384 5.69 -1.64 37.15
CA ALA A 384 4.63 -1.08 37.98
C ALA A 384 3.37 -1.97 37.92
N CYS A 385 2.37 -1.66 38.74
CA CYS A 385 1.09 -2.37 38.73
C CYS A 385 0.10 -1.74 37.74
N GLY A 386 -0.43 -2.59 36.84
CA GLY A 386 -1.69 -2.39 36.11
C GLY A 386 -2.72 -3.42 36.59
N LEU A 387 -3.31 -4.18 35.66
CA LEU A 387 -4.13 -5.35 36.01
C LEU A 387 -3.31 -6.43 36.75
N SER A 388 -2.04 -6.56 36.39
CA SER A 388 -1.01 -7.32 37.11
C SER A 388 0.20 -6.44 37.39
N CYS A 389 0.96 -6.75 38.45
CA CYS A 389 2.21 -6.07 38.74
C CYS A 389 3.37 -6.66 37.94
N ASP A 390 4.13 -5.79 37.27
CA ASP A 390 5.41 -6.13 36.68
C ASP A 390 6.57 -5.72 37.59
N THR A 391 7.62 -6.54 37.62
CA THR A 391 8.85 -6.33 38.39
C THR A 391 10.11 -6.52 37.56
N SER A 392 10.01 -6.36 36.23
CA SER A 392 11.10 -6.59 35.29
C SER A 392 12.25 -5.58 35.43
N GLY A 393 12.07 -4.52 36.22
CA GLY A 393 13.05 -3.48 36.47
C GLY A 393 13.00 -2.36 35.44
N ALA A 394 13.46 -1.16 35.82
CA ALA A 394 13.30 0.05 35.01
C ALA A 394 13.90 -0.04 33.60
N ALA A 395 15.01 -0.78 33.43
CA ALA A 395 15.70 -0.94 32.15
C ALA A 395 14.96 -1.89 31.17
N ALA A 396 14.05 -2.73 31.67
CA ALA A 396 13.37 -3.74 30.85
C ALA A 396 12.61 -3.12 29.67
N TYR A 397 11.89 -2.03 29.92
CA TYR A 397 11.15 -1.30 28.89
C TYR A 397 12.07 -0.82 27.77
N LYS A 398 13.19 -0.16 28.11
CA LYS A 398 14.19 0.29 27.12
C LYS A 398 14.76 -0.87 26.32
N ASN A 399 15.14 -1.96 26.97
CA ASN A 399 15.72 -3.12 26.29
C ASN A 399 14.73 -3.74 25.29
N LEU A 400 13.45 -3.80 25.66
CA LEU A 400 12.36 -4.26 24.80
C LEU A 400 12.18 -3.34 23.58
N MET A 401 12.09 -2.02 23.78
CA MET A 401 11.96 -1.06 22.67
C MET A 401 13.21 -1.03 21.78
N GLN A 402 14.40 -1.20 22.35
CA GLN A 402 15.65 -1.31 21.59
C GLN A 402 15.67 -2.54 20.69
N ALA A 403 15.25 -3.71 21.21
CA ALA A 403 15.20 -4.94 20.43
C ALA A 403 14.17 -4.85 19.29
N LEU A 404 13.01 -4.24 19.54
CA LEU A 404 12.02 -3.96 18.50
C LEU A 404 12.59 -3.05 17.41
N ARG A 405 13.22 -1.93 17.78
CA ARG A 405 13.84 -1.04 16.79
C ARG A 405 14.94 -1.75 16.00
N ALA A 406 15.77 -2.57 16.65
CA ALA A 406 16.81 -3.33 15.96
C ALA A 406 16.22 -4.33 14.96
N LYS A 407 15.07 -4.95 15.29
CA LYS A 407 14.42 -5.93 14.42
C LYS A 407 13.63 -5.31 13.28
N PHE A 408 12.85 -4.27 13.55
CA PHE A 408 12.00 -3.58 12.58
C PHE A 408 12.77 -2.57 11.73
N GLY A 409 13.93 -2.09 12.19
CA GLY A 409 14.74 -1.13 11.44
C GLY A 409 14.16 0.28 11.40
N ALA A 410 14.74 1.15 10.57
CA ALA A 410 14.37 2.58 10.49
C ALA A 410 13.10 2.83 9.67
N ASN A 411 12.72 1.89 8.82
CA ASN A 411 11.65 2.03 7.82
C ASN A 411 10.24 1.76 8.37
N TYR A 412 10.16 1.18 9.57
CA TYR A 412 8.92 0.89 10.27
C TYR A 412 8.69 1.89 11.39
N LEU A 413 7.42 2.14 11.66
CA LEU A 413 7.02 2.83 12.87
C LEU A 413 7.14 1.87 14.07
N VAL A 414 7.81 2.32 15.13
CA VAL A 414 7.83 1.66 16.44
C VAL A 414 7.36 2.70 17.43
N THR A 415 6.19 2.49 18.02
CA THR A 415 5.57 3.43 18.96
C THR A 415 5.24 2.70 20.26
N ALA A 416 4.82 3.45 21.26
CA ALA A 416 4.27 2.84 22.46
C ALA A 416 3.24 3.74 23.13
N ALA A 417 2.18 3.13 23.64
CA ALA A 417 1.33 3.75 24.64
C ALA A 417 2.00 3.71 26.01
N THR A 418 1.81 4.77 26.78
CA THR A 418 2.47 4.98 28.07
C THR A 418 1.50 5.56 29.07
N THR A 419 1.75 5.26 30.35
CA THR A 419 1.05 5.88 31.47
C THR A 419 1.17 7.40 31.47
N ALA A 420 0.16 8.08 32.02
CA ALA A 420 0.20 9.50 32.32
C ALA A 420 0.36 9.81 33.81
N ASP A 421 0.76 8.84 34.63
CA ASP A 421 0.99 9.06 36.08
C ASP A 421 2.20 9.98 36.34
N GLY A 422 1.92 11.28 36.45
CA GLY A 422 2.89 12.34 36.71
C GLY A 422 3.29 12.50 38.18
N THR A 423 2.83 11.62 39.08
CA THR A 423 3.14 11.74 40.51
C THR A 423 4.63 11.50 40.80
N SER A 424 5.09 11.95 41.96
CA SER A 424 6.45 11.67 42.41
C SER A 424 6.59 10.19 42.76
N GLY A 425 7.47 9.46 42.07
CA GLY A 425 7.59 8.00 42.22
C GLY A 425 6.48 7.22 41.53
N GLY A 426 5.65 7.87 40.71
CA GLY A 426 4.59 7.26 39.93
C GLY A 426 5.09 6.41 38.77
N LYS A 427 4.17 5.89 37.96
CA LYS A 427 4.50 4.94 36.88
C LYS A 427 5.45 5.50 35.81
N ILE A 428 5.46 6.82 35.55
CA ILE A 428 6.45 7.45 34.65
C ILE A 428 7.88 7.33 35.22
N ASP A 429 8.05 7.29 36.54
CA ASP A 429 9.35 7.11 37.19
C ASP A 429 9.81 5.65 37.25
N ALA A 430 8.89 4.70 37.10
CA ALA A 430 9.16 3.27 37.27
C ALA A 430 9.96 2.65 36.12
N ALA A 431 9.94 3.23 34.92
CA ALA A 431 10.60 2.70 33.73
C ALA A 431 11.48 3.74 33.00
N ASP A 432 12.49 3.26 32.27
CA ASP A 432 13.42 4.09 31.50
C ASP A 432 12.83 4.56 30.16
N TYR A 433 11.74 5.35 30.23
CA TYR A 433 11.11 5.94 29.04
C TYR A 433 12.03 6.92 28.30
N ALA A 434 12.92 7.61 29.03
CA ALA A 434 13.87 8.56 28.45
C ALA A 434 14.93 7.84 27.61
N GLY A 435 15.53 6.77 28.14
CA GLY A 435 16.48 5.94 27.41
C GLY A 435 15.82 5.12 26.29
N ALA A 436 14.52 4.81 26.41
CA ALA A 436 13.74 4.18 25.33
C ALA A 436 13.36 5.17 24.20
N ALA A 437 13.38 6.48 24.45
CA ALA A 437 12.91 7.49 23.51
C ALA A 437 13.70 7.52 22.20
N SER A 438 14.95 7.03 22.15
CA SER A 438 15.71 6.90 20.90
C SER A 438 15.21 5.79 19.98
N TYR A 439 14.47 4.82 20.50
CA TYR A 439 14.03 3.63 19.77
C TYR A 439 12.59 3.72 19.28
N VAL A 440 11.79 4.64 19.84
CA VAL A 440 10.43 4.92 19.37
C VAL A 440 10.38 6.13 18.43
N ASN A 441 9.40 6.13 17.52
CA ASN A 441 9.03 7.31 16.76
C ASN A 441 8.36 8.34 17.68
N TRP A 442 7.40 7.91 18.50
CA TRP A 442 6.74 8.71 19.53
C TRP A 442 6.09 7.82 20.61
N TYR A 443 5.62 8.47 21.68
CA TYR A 443 4.78 7.90 22.73
C TYR A 443 3.35 8.43 22.63
N ASN A 444 2.39 7.53 22.75
CA ASN A 444 0.98 7.82 22.98
C ASN A 444 0.78 7.94 24.51
N VAL A 445 0.85 9.15 25.08
CA VAL A 445 0.69 9.34 26.53
C VAL A 445 -0.78 9.32 26.88
N MET A 446 -1.24 8.29 27.61
CA MET A 446 -2.65 8.05 27.94
C MET A 446 -3.18 9.07 28.97
N THR A 447 -3.32 10.32 28.56
CA THR A 447 -3.75 11.47 29.37
C THR A 447 -5.27 11.51 29.56
N TYR A 448 -5.82 10.36 29.89
CA TYR A 448 -7.19 10.09 30.27
C TYR A 448 -7.18 9.04 31.38
N ASP A 449 -8.35 8.71 31.92
CA ASP A 449 -8.51 7.73 33.01
C ASP A 449 -7.80 8.08 34.31
N PHE A 450 -7.55 9.37 34.53
CA PHE A 450 -7.01 9.87 35.79
C PHE A 450 -7.95 9.62 36.97
N PHE A 451 -9.26 9.72 36.73
CA PHE A 451 -10.29 9.51 37.75
C PHE A 451 -11.49 8.77 37.14
N GLY A 452 -12.12 7.91 37.93
CA GLY A 452 -13.25 7.10 37.48
C GLY A 452 -13.86 6.28 38.60
N ALA A 453 -14.92 5.54 38.28
CA ALA A 453 -15.65 4.74 39.26
C ALA A 453 -14.91 3.53 39.83
N PHE A 454 -13.63 3.32 39.45
CA PHE A 454 -12.72 2.47 40.22
C PHE A 454 -12.54 3.01 41.65
N ASP A 455 -12.70 4.33 41.85
CA ASP A 455 -12.94 4.94 43.15
C ASP A 455 -14.46 5.08 43.36
N ALA A 456 -15.09 4.01 43.81
CA ALA A 456 -16.55 3.86 43.81
C ALA A 456 -17.30 4.95 44.62
N ASP A 457 -16.69 5.44 45.70
CA ASP A 457 -17.27 6.46 46.58
C ASP A 457 -16.97 7.90 46.11
N GLY A 458 -16.28 8.03 44.97
CA GLY A 458 -15.74 9.29 44.47
C GLY A 458 -14.46 9.70 45.22
N PRO A 459 -14.17 11.02 45.31
CA PRO A 459 -14.96 12.13 44.79
C PRO A 459 -15.05 12.14 43.25
N THR A 460 -16.16 12.66 42.70
CA THR A 460 -16.28 12.87 41.26
C THR A 460 -15.20 13.83 40.76
N ALA A 461 -14.54 13.48 39.66
CA ALA A 461 -13.47 14.29 39.09
C ALA A 461 -13.35 14.10 37.58
N PRO A 462 -12.84 15.11 36.84
CA PRO A 462 -12.72 14.99 35.39
C PRO A 462 -11.69 13.94 35.01
N HIS A 463 -12.07 12.92 34.23
CA HIS A 463 -11.16 11.79 33.96
C HIS A 463 -9.96 12.12 33.06
N SER A 464 -9.97 13.27 32.38
CA SER A 464 -8.93 13.69 31.42
C SER A 464 -8.47 15.14 31.63
N PRO A 465 -8.23 15.64 32.86
CA PRO A 465 -7.99 17.05 33.07
C PRO A 465 -6.68 17.49 32.40
N LEU A 466 -6.71 18.63 31.73
CA LEU A 466 -5.55 19.25 31.11
C LEU A 466 -4.59 19.82 32.17
N THR A 467 -5.12 20.48 33.20
CA THR A 467 -4.33 21.19 34.23
C THR A 467 -4.82 20.88 35.64
N THR A 468 -4.00 21.18 36.64
CA THR A 468 -4.42 21.13 38.05
C THR A 468 -5.56 22.12 38.32
N TYR A 469 -6.45 21.78 39.25
CA TYR A 469 -7.52 22.63 39.74
C TYR A 469 -7.69 22.48 41.27
N SER A 470 -8.32 23.46 41.91
CA SER A 470 -8.61 23.41 43.35
C SER A 470 -9.54 22.25 43.66
N GLY A 471 -9.13 21.36 44.58
CA GLY A 471 -9.90 20.17 44.94
C GLY A 471 -9.69 18.97 44.01
N ILE A 472 -8.66 18.97 43.16
CA ILE A 472 -8.26 17.76 42.43
C ILE A 472 -7.91 16.63 43.43
N PRO A 473 -8.44 15.40 43.26
CA PRO A 473 -8.24 14.34 44.26
C PRO A 473 -6.79 13.88 44.38
N GLN A 474 -6.07 13.86 43.25
CA GLN A 474 -4.67 13.44 43.16
C GLN A 474 -3.86 14.47 42.38
N ALA A 475 -2.89 15.11 43.03
CA ALA A 475 -1.95 16.01 42.36
C ALA A 475 -1.05 15.22 41.40
N GLY A 476 -0.73 15.79 40.23
CA GLY A 476 0.07 15.13 39.20
C GLY A 476 -0.74 14.26 38.21
N PHE A 477 -2.04 14.06 38.45
CA PHE A 477 -2.95 13.36 37.55
C PHE A 477 -3.59 14.33 36.56
N THR A 478 -2.74 14.96 35.74
CA THR A 478 -3.17 15.88 34.69
C THR A 478 -2.32 15.70 33.44
N THR A 479 -2.87 16.07 32.29
CA THR A 479 -2.14 16.06 31.01
C THR A 479 -0.86 16.92 31.11
N ALA A 480 -0.95 18.11 31.69
CA ALA A 480 0.18 19.03 31.82
C ALA A 480 1.29 18.45 32.69
N ASP A 481 0.95 17.85 33.83
CA ASP A 481 1.94 17.27 34.75
C ASP A 481 2.63 16.04 34.14
N ALA A 482 1.88 15.16 33.47
CA ALA A 482 2.42 14.00 32.77
C ALA A 482 3.44 14.40 31.68
N ILE A 483 3.05 15.35 30.82
CA ILE A 483 3.92 15.83 29.74
C ILE A 483 5.15 16.56 30.30
N ALA A 484 4.98 17.38 31.34
CA ALA A 484 6.10 18.04 32.01
C ALA A 484 7.08 17.01 32.61
N LYS A 485 6.56 15.93 33.20
CA LYS A 485 7.37 14.85 33.76
C LYS A 485 8.20 14.14 32.69
N PHE A 486 7.61 13.74 31.57
CA PHE A 486 8.35 13.12 30.46
C PHE A 486 9.45 14.05 29.91
N LYS A 487 9.13 15.34 29.71
CA LYS A 487 10.11 16.35 29.27
C LYS A 487 11.25 16.50 30.27
N ALA A 488 10.95 16.58 31.57
CA ALA A 488 11.94 16.70 32.64
C ALA A 488 12.88 15.48 32.71
N LYS A 489 12.38 14.29 32.36
CA LYS A 489 13.21 13.08 32.23
C LYS A 489 14.04 13.03 30.95
N GLY A 490 13.85 13.97 30.02
CA GLY A 490 14.63 14.07 28.78
C GLY A 490 13.94 13.53 27.53
N VAL A 491 12.64 13.20 27.58
CA VAL A 491 11.91 12.82 26.36
C VAL A 491 11.63 14.07 25.51
N PRO A 492 12.02 14.08 24.22
CA PRO A 492 11.75 15.22 23.34
C PRO A 492 10.25 15.51 23.19
N ALA A 493 9.88 16.79 23.24
CA ALA A 493 8.48 17.23 23.14
C ALA A 493 7.79 16.70 21.88
N ASN A 494 8.48 16.74 20.73
CA ASN A 494 7.97 16.27 19.44
C ASN A 494 7.76 14.75 19.37
N LYS A 495 8.19 13.98 20.37
CA LYS A 495 7.91 12.54 20.51
C LYS A 495 6.75 12.24 21.45
N LEU A 496 6.07 13.24 22.00
CA LEU A 496 4.95 13.03 22.91
C LEU A 496 3.64 13.39 22.20
N LEU A 497 2.65 12.49 22.25
CA LEU A 497 1.27 12.76 21.85
C LEU A 497 0.39 12.77 23.09
N ILE A 498 -0.54 13.73 23.17
CA ILE A 498 -1.60 13.71 24.20
C ILE A 498 -2.74 12.77 23.78
N GLY A 499 -3.34 12.10 24.75
CA GLY A 499 -4.48 11.20 24.56
C GLY A 499 -5.82 11.88 24.85
N ILE A 500 -6.83 11.56 24.04
CA ILE A 500 -8.22 11.98 24.24
C ILE A 500 -9.11 10.74 24.36
N GLY A 501 -9.93 10.68 25.41
CA GLY A 501 -10.97 9.65 25.53
C GLY A 501 -12.23 10.05 24.76
N PHE A 502 -12.65 9.25 23.80
CA PHE A 502 -13.92 9.39 23.07
C PHE A 502 -15.10 8.77 23.84
N TYR A 503 -14.97 8.77 25.15
CA TYR A 503 -15.90 8.24 26.14
C TYR A 503 -15.81 9.14 27.37
N GLY A 504 -16.78 9.01 28.27
CA GLY A 504 -16.71 9.58 29.60
C GLY A 504 -16.53 8.53 30.67
N ARG A 505 -15.99 8.95 31.81
CA ARG A 505 -16.09 8.19 33.06
C ARG A 505 -17.12 8.81 33.99
N GLY A 506 -17.86 7.97 34.71
CA GLY A 506 -18.97 8.44 35.51
C GLY A 506 -19.33 7.61 36.73
N TRP A 507 -20.01 8.28 37.65
CA TRP A 507 -20.46 7.76 38.93
C TRP A 507 -21.98 7.94 39.07
N THR A 508 -22.61 7.13 39.91
CA THR A 508 -24.01 7.30 40.30
C THR A 508 -24.15 7.63 41.79
N GLY A 509 -25.36 7.97 42.22
CA GLY A 509 -25.66 8.41 43.58
C GLY A 509 -25.10 9.79 43.92
N VAL A 510 -24.68 10.56 42.90
CA VAL A 510 -24.06 11.87 43.09
C VAL A 510 -25.14 12.92 43.31
N THR A 511 -24.95 13.80 44.29
CA THR A 511 -25.88 14.91 44.59
C THR A 511 -25.35 16.27 44.14
N GLN A 512 -24.03 16.45 44.12
CA GLN A 512 -23.35 17.68 43.71
C GLN A 512 -23.10 17.73 42.19
N ASP A 513 -23.34 18.88 41.58
CA ASP A 513 -23.13 19.06 40.13
C ASP A 513 -21.65 19.31 39.78
N ALA A 514 -20.96 20.16 40.54
CA ALA A 514 -19.53 20.41 40.36
C ALA A 514 -18.68 19.19 40.78
N PRO A 515 -17.45 19.01 40.23
CA PRO A 515 -16.51 18.00 40.72
C PRO A 515 -16.27 18.09 42.23
N GLY A 516 -15.99 16.95 42.86
CA GLY A 516 -15.75 16.83 44.31
C GLY A 516 -16.89 16.14 45.07
N GLY A 517 -17.96 15.73 44.39
CA GLY A 517 -19.12 15.09 45.01
C GLY A 517 -18.86 13.63 45.39
N THR A 518 -19.47 13.14 46.45
CA THR A 518 -19.48 11.71 46.79
C THR A 518 -20.35 10.92 45.82
N ALA A 519 -20.04 9.63 45.66
CA ALA A 519 -20.77 8.69 44.83
C ALA A 519 -21.14 7.43 45.62
N THR A 520 -21.96 6.57 45.01
CA THR A 520 -22.32 5.25 45.58
C THR A 520 -21.94 4.10 44.65
N GLY A 521 -21.10 4.36 43.63
CA GLY A 521 -20.70 3.38 42.63
C GLY A 521 -20.66 3.93 41.20
N PRO A 522 -20.38 3.03 40.22
CA PRO A 522 -20.28 3.41 38.82
C PRO A 522 -21.63 3.80 38.21
N ALA A 523 -21.62 4.80 37.32
CA ALA A 523 -22.79 5.12 36.52
C ALA A 523 -23.12 3.99 35.53
N PRO A 524 -24.40 3.77 35.16
CA PRO A 524 -24.73 2.80 34.11
C PRO A 524 -24.15 3.22 32.76
N GLY A 525 -23.39 2.32 32.13
CA GLY A 525 -22.85 2.50 30.78
C GLY A 525 -23.31 1.40 29.85
N THR A 526 -23.34 1.68 28.54
CA THR A 526 -23.86 0.75 27.51
C THR A 526 -23.06 -0.56 27.43
N TYR A 527 -21.73 -0.47 27.52
CA TYR A 527 -20.83 -1.64 27.40
C TYR A 527 -20.12 -2.01 28.70
N GLU A 528 -19.83 -1.02 29.55
CA GLU A 528 -19.13 -1.21 30.82
C GLU A 528 -19.67 -0.21 31.85
N GLN A 529 -19.79 -0.63 33.10
CA GLN A 529 -20.22 0.28 34.17
C GLN A 529 -19.16 1.36 34.40
N GLY A 530 -19.60 2.60 34.54
CA GLY A 530 -18.76 3.77 34.78
C GLY A 530 -18.08 4.30 33.53
N ILE A 531 -18.38 3.77 32.34
CA ILE A 531 -17.87 4.22 31.05
C ILE A 531 -19.03 4.35 30.05
N GLU A 532 -19.12 5.47 29.35
CA GLU A 532 -20.12 5.64 28.27
C GLU A 532 -19.55 6.42 27.10
N ASP A 533 -19.94 6.05 25.88
CA ASP A 533 -19.45 6.65 24.66
C ASP A 533 -19.86 8.13 24.55
N TYR A 534 -18.97 8.98 24.02
CA TYR A 534 -19.30 10.39 23.78
C TYR A 534 -20.56 10.55 22.93
N LYS A 535 -20.72 9.71 21.89
CA LYS A 535 -21.90 9.73 21.00
C LYS A 535 -23.23 9.57 21.73
N VAL A 536 -23.22 8.89 22.88
CA VAL A 536 -24.39 8.73 23.76
C VAL A 536 -24.48 9.92 24.71
N LEU A 537 -23.40 10.19 25.46
CA LEU A 537 -23.35 11.22 26.51
C LEU A 537 -23.72 12.62 26.00
N LYS A 538 -23.32 12.98 24.78
CA LYS A 538 -23.64 14.30 24.20
C LYS A 538 -25.15 14.58 24.12
N THR A 539 -25.99 13.54 24.15
CA THR A 539 -27.46 13.65 24.15
C THR A 539 -28.08 13.28 25.49
N SER A 540 -27.61 12.20 26.12
CA SER A 540 -28.22 11.67 27.36
C SER A 540 -27.82 12.45 28.61
N CYS A 541 -26.63 13.06 28.60
CA CYS A 541 -26.09 13.85 29.70
C CYS A 541 -25.23 15.02 29.19
N PRO A 542 -25.82 16.01 28.49
CA PRO A 542 -25.07 17.09 27.87
C PRO A 542 -24.27 17.90 28.90
N ALA A 543 -23.09 18.36 28.50
CA ALA A 543 -22.16 19.11 29.35
C ALA A 543 -22.84 20.33 29.98
N THR A 544 -22.77 20.43 31.31
CA THR A 544 -23.29 21.59 32.07
C THR A 544 -22.18 22.49 32.59
N GLY A 545 -20.92 22.03 32.55
CA GLY A 545 -19.76 22.81 32.91
C GLY A 545 -18.46 22.25 32.34
N THR A 546 -17.40 23.03 32.48
CA THR A 546 -16.03 22.62 32.15
C THR A 546 -15.11 23.02 33.29
N ILE A 547 -14.15 22.16 33.62
CA ILE A 547 -13.09 22.45 34.58
C ILE A 547 -11.79 21.82 34.10
N ALA A 548 -10.67 22.52 34.30
CA ALA A 548 -9.35 22.02 33.91
C ALA A 548 -9.27 21.55 32.44
N GLY A 549 -10.01 22.17 31.52
CA GLY A 549 -10.02 21.80 30.11
C GLY A 549 -10.78 20.51 29.77
N THR A 550 -11.66 20.01 30.66
CA THR A 550 -12.53 18.85 30.40
C THR A 550 -13.96 19.18 30.79
N ALA A 551 -14.94 18.61 30.07
CA ALA A 551 -16.35 18.82 30.35
C ALA A 551 -16.83 17.88 31.46
N TYR A 552 -17.89 18.31 32.16
CA TYR A 552 -18.64 17.47 33.06
C TYR A 552 -20.14 17.78 32.99
N ALA A 553 -20.94 16.82 33.43
CA ALA A 553 -22.38 16.94 33.53
C ALA A 553 -22.89 16.08 34.68
N LYS A 554 -23.99 16.52 35.32
CA LYS A 554 -24.81 15.67 36.18
C LYS A 554 -26.23 15.61 35.63
N CYS A 555 -26.71 14.40 35.39
CA CYS A 555 -28.04 14.10 34.87
C CYS A 555 -28.74 13.13 35.84
N GLY A 556 -29.67 13.68 36.63
CA GLY A 556 -30.26 12.95 37.75
C GLY A 556 -29.18 12.65 38.81
N SER A 557 -29.02 11.37 39.15
CA SER A 557 -27.99 10.87 40.08
C SER A 557 -26.66 10.54 39.42
N ASN A 558 -26.59 10.56 38.09
CA ASN A 558 -25.39 10.20 37.35
C ASN A 558 -24.55 11.43 37.06
N TRP A 559 -23.25 11.34 37.34
CA TRP A 559 -22.26 12.36 37.04
C TRP A 559 -21.25 11.81 36.04
N TRP A 560 -20.94 12.58 35.00
CA TRP A 560 -20.05 12.19 33.92
C TRP A 560 -19.02 13.27 33.65
N SER A 561 -17.80 12.86 33.33
CA SER A 561 -16.81 13.72 32.68
C SER A 561 -16.33 13.10 31.40
N TYR A 562 -16.21 13.92 30.36
CA TYR A 562 -15.81 13.52 29.00
C TYR A 562 -15.25 14.71 28.22
N ASP A 563 -14.61 14.43 27.10
CA ASP A 563 -14.18 15.45 26.15
C ASP A 563 -15.27 15.78 25.11
N THR A 564 -15.33 17.06 24.74
CA THR A 564 -16.24 17.63 23.73
C THR A 564 -15.40 18.30 22.62
N PRO A 565 -15.97 18.66 21.47
CA PRO A 565 -15.24 19.40 20.44
C PRO A 565 -14.56 20.67 20.98
N ALA A 566 -15.22 21.38 21.90
CA ALA A 566 -14.69 22.59 22.51
C ALA A 566 -13.49 22.33 23.43
N THR A 567 -13.56 21.29 24.28
CA THR A 567 -12.44 20.94 25.17
C THR A 567 -11.27 20.36 24.39
N ILE A 568 -11.54 19.56 23.37
CA ILE A 568 -10.52 19.06 22.43
C ILE A 568 -9.81 20.22 21.75
N ALA A 569 -10.53 21.22 21.24
CA ALA A 569 -9.90 22.38 20.59
C ALA A 569 -8.91 23.10 21.54
N GLY A 570 -9.28 23.27 22.81
CA GLY A 570 -8.39 23.82 23.85
C GLY A 570 -7.15 22.95 24.11
N LYS A 571 -7.34 21.62 24.25
CA LYS A 571 -6.24 20.67 24.44
C LYS A 571 -5.30 20.62 23.24
N MET A 572 -5.84 20.67 22.03
CA MET A 572 -5.03 20.68 20.81
C MET A 572 -4.21 21.97 20.71
N ALA A 573 -4.80 23.13 21.02
CA ALA A 573 -4.08 24.41 21.09
C ALA A 573 -2.94 24.36 22.12
N TRP A 574 -3.21 23.81 23.30
CA TRP A 574 -2.19 23.61 24.33
C TRP A 574 -1.06 22.70 23.84
N ALA A 575 -1.38 21.57 23.23
CA ALA A 575 -0.37 20.63 22.72
C ALA A 575 0.52 21.25 21.62
N ARG A 576 -0.05 22.06 20.72
CA ARG A 576 0.76 22.82 19.73
C ARG A 576 1.69 23.81 20.42
N ASN A 577 1.21 24.56 21.42
CA ASN A 577 2.02 25.51 22.19
C ASN A 577 3.13 24.81 23.00
N GLN A 578 2.93 23.55 23.38
CA GLN A 578 3.92 22.72 24.05
C GLN A 578 4.95 22.08 23.09
N GLY A 579 4.83 22.29 21.78
CA GLY A 579 5.73 21.72 20.77
C GLY A 579 5.57 20.20 20.62
N LEU A 580 4.39 19.66 20.95
CA LEU A 580 4.15 18.22 20.94
C LEU A 580 4.06 17.64 19.52
N GLY A 581 4.25 16.33 19.41
CA GLY A 581 4.21 15.61 18.14
C GLY A 581 2.82 15.53 17.52
N GLY A 582 1.77 15.72 18.33
CA GLY A 582 0.37 15.61 17.91
C GLY A 582 -0.53 15.09 19.04
N ALA A 583 -1.57 14.37 18.66
CA ALA A 583 -2.52 13.75 19.58
C ALA A 583 -2.98 12.38 19.07
N PHE A 584 -3.46 11.57 20.01
CA PHE A 584 -4.17 10.33 19.71
C PHE A 584 -5.45 10.22 20.52
N PHE A 585 -6.29 9.23 20.20
CA PHE A 585 -7.53 8.98 20.92
C PHE A 585 -7.91 7.52 21.06
N TRP A 586 -8.59 7.23 22.16
CA TRP A 586 -9.24 5.95 22.48
C TRP A 586 -10.75 6.18 22.60
N GLU A 587 -11.64 5.56 21.84
CA GLU A 587 -11.45 4.73 20.65
C GLU A 587 -12.45 5.17 19.58
N PHE A 588 -12.23 4.81 18.31
CA PHE A 588 -13.06 5.30 17.18
C PHE A 588 -14.57 5.10 17.38
N SER A 589 -14.96 3.99 18.01
CA SER A 589 -16.36 3.62 18.16
C SER A 589 -17.16 4.55 19.08
N GLY A 590 -16.47 5.32 19.94
CA GLY A 590 -17.09 6.29 20.85
C GLY A 590 -17.50 7.61 20.21
N ASP A 591 -16.98 7.93 19.01
CA ASP A 591 -17.36 9.15 18.28
C ASP A 591 -18.74 8.99 17.61
N THR A 592 -19.32 10.12 17.26
CA THR A 592 -20.55 10.23 16.48
C THR A 592 -20.39 9.65 15.08
N ALA A 593 -21.51 9.31 14.43
CA ALA A 593 -21.53 8.85 13.05
C ALA A 593 -20.91 9.86 12.05
N GLY A 594 -20.81 11.15 12.42
CA GLY A 594 -20.17 12.21 11.64
C GLY A 594 -18.71 12.49 11.99
N GLY A 595 -18.09 11.73 12.90
CA GLY A 595 -16.69 11.90 13.29
C GLY A 595 -16.38 13.27 13.90
N GLU A 596 -17.29 13.77 14.75
CA GLU A 596 -17.21 15.12 15.33
C GLU A 596 -15.95 15.33 16.18
N LEU A 597 -15.60 14.37 17.05
CA LEU A 597 -14.40 14.48 17.88
C LEU A 597 -13.12 14.32 17.04
N VAL A 598 -13.10 13.39 16.07
CA VAL A 598 -12.00 13.30 15.09
C VAL A 598 -11.83 14.64 14.35
N SER A 599 -12.93 15.29 13.97
CA SER A 599 -12.91 16.60 13.30
C SER A 599 -12.33 17.70 14.19
N ALA A 600 -12.62 17.67 15.49
CA ALA A 600 -12.06 18.61 16.45
C ALA A 600 -10.54 18.41 16.63
N ILE A 601 -10.07 17.14 16.70
CA ILE A 601 -8.63 16.83 16.72
C ILE A 601 -7.97 17.30 15.43
N ASN A 602 -8.54 16.97 14.27
CA ASN A 602 -7.97 17.35 12.98
C ASN A 602 -7.85 18.88 12.84
N SER A 603 -8.94 19.60 13.09
CA SER A 603 -8.94 21.07 13.00
C SER A 603 -7.98 21.71 14.00
N GLY A 604 -7.82 21.09 15.19
CA GLY A 604 -6.86 21.52 16.19
C GLY A 604 -5.42 21.06 15.93
N MET A 605 -5.15 20.15 15.00
CA MET A 605 -3.78 19.66 14.74
C MET A 605 -3.32 19.93 13.31
N SER A 606 -4.15 20.62 12.53
CA SER A 606 -3.82 21.12 11.19
C SER A 606 -2.94 22.36 11.24
#